data_AF-A0A9E4EUS5-F1
#
_entry.id   AF-A0A9E4EUS5-F1
#
_cell.length_a   1.000
_cell.length_b   1.000
_cell.length_c   1.000
_cell.angle_alpha   90.00
_cell.angle_beta   90.00
_cell.angle_gamma   90.00
#
_symmetry.space_group_name_H-M   'P 1'
#
loop_
_entity.id
_entity.type
_entity.pdbx_description
1 polymer ?
#
loop_
_entity_poly.entity_id
_entity_poly.type
_entity_poly.pdbx_seq_one_letter_code
_entity_poly.pdbx_strand_id
1 'polypeptide(L)'
;MPGNFTYRSFAFGALLSLAINMFFAYARLAMATAGMSSDYITAGAVFLFFLVVAFFNPVLKLIRRAWGFNRSELIVIYAMMIIGSAIPTWGFTGNLIAMLPNIYYYATPENNWSELLHPYVREWLVPQDPDAIKYFFEGLPKGQPIPWEHWMVPLAAW
;
A
#
# COMPACT_ATOMS: atom_id res chain seq x y z
N MET A 1 -3.76 27.00 -22.86
CA MET A 1 -2.66 26.03 -22.72
C MET A 1 -3.26 24.64 -22.84
N PRO A 2 -3.08 23.89 -23.94
CA PRO A 2 -3.54 22.51 -23.97
C PRO A 2 -2.57 21.68 -23.12
N GLY A 3 -3.00 21.35 -21.90
CA GLY A 3 -2.31 20.39 -21.05
C GLY A 3 -2.47 19.00 -21.65
N ASN A 4 -1.59 18.64 -22.59
CA ASN A 4 -1.59 17.29 -23.13
C ASN A 4 -1.08 16.34 -22.04
N PHE A 5 -2.00 15.64 -21.39
CA PHE A 5 -1.70 14.50 -20.54
C PHE A 5 -1.09 13.42 -21.42
N THR A 6 0.14 12.98 -21.11
CA THR A 6 0.80 11.93 -21.88
C THR A 6 0.75 10.61 -21.14
N TYR A 7 0.66 9.52 -21.88
CA TYR A 7 0.76 8.17 -21.32
C TYR A 7 2.08 7.98 -20.52
N ARG A 8 3.15 8.67 -20.92
CA ARG A 8 4.46 8.65 -20.25
C ARG A 8 4.37 9.16 -18.81
N SER A 9 3.63 10.23 -18.52
CA SER A 9 3.50 10.74 -17.15
C SER A 9 2.74 9.78 -16.24
N PHE A 10 1.71 9.10 -16.77
CA PHE A 10 0.99 8.07 -16.04
C PHE A 10 1.86 6.85 -15.76
N ALA A 11 2.57 6.34 -16.76
CA ALA A 11 3.46 5.19 -16.59
C ALA A 11 4.58 5.49 -15.58
N PHE A 12 5.18 6.68 -15.67
CA PHE A 12 6.24 7.09 -14.75
C PHE A 12 5.72 7.34 -13.33
N GLY A 13 4.57 8.00 -13.20
CA GLY A 13 3.89 8.18 -11.92
C GLY A 13 3.52 6.85 -11.26
N ALA A 14 2.97 5.90 -12.03
CA ALA A 14 2.63 4.57 -11.53
C ALA A 14 3.87 3.79 -11.06
N LEU A 15 4.98 3.87 -11.80
CA LEU A 15 6.24 3.24 -11.42
C LEU A 15 6.81 3.81 -10.13
N LEU A 16 6.80 5.15 -9.98
CA LEU A 16 7.27 5.79 -8.74
C LEU A 16 6.34 5.49 -7.56
N SER A 17 5.02 5.51 -7.76
CA SER A 17 4.06 5.10 -6.74
C SER A 17 4.27 3.65 -6.31
N LEU A 18 4.53 2.74 -7.25
CA LEU A 18 4.85 1.35 -6.93
C LEU A 18 6.14 1.23 -6.11
N ALA A 19 7.19 1.96 -6.51
CA ALA A 19 8.46 1.99 -5.79
C ALA A 19 8.30 2.51 -4.35
N ILE A 20 7.53 3.59 -4.15
CA ILE A 20 7.19 4.11 -2.82
C ILE A 20 6.49 3.05 -1.98
N ASN A 21 5.49 2.39 -2.55
CA ASN A 21 4.72 1.38 -1.84
C ASN A 21 5.55 0.17 -1.43
N MET A 22 6.38 -0.34 -2.34
CA MET A 22 7.29 -1.44 -2.02
C MET A 22 8.29 -1.04 -0.92
N PHE A 23 8.88 0.16 -1.02
CA PHE A 23 9.83 0.64 -0.03
C PHE A 23 9.18 0.83 1.35
N PHE A 24 7.98 1.42 1.42
CA PHE A 24 7.29 1.63 2.69
C PHE A 24 6.74 0.36 3.29
N ALA A 25 6.18 -0.55 2.50
CA ALA A 25 5.77 -1.87 2.98
C ALA A 25 6.97 -2.62 3.56
N TYR A 26 8.12 -2.61 2.87
CA TYR A 26 9.34 -3.24 3.36
C TYR A 26 9.91 -2.57 4.61
N ALA A 27 10.04 -1.24 4.63
CA ALA A 27 10.55 -0.49 5.78
C ALA A 27 9.69 -0.71 7.04
N ARG A 28 8.38 -0.86 6.86
CA ARG A 28 7.46 -1.13 7.97
C ARG A 28 7.52 -2.60 8.42
N LEU A 29 7.34 -3.53 7.49
CA LEU A 29 7.16 -4.95 7.83
C LEU A 29 8.48 -5.66 8.15
N ALA A 30 9.55 -5.34 7.44
CA ALA A 30 10.84 -6.01 7.62
C ALA A 30 11.78 -5.27 8.58
N MET A 31 11.81 -3.93 8.51
CA MET A 31 12.75 -3.14 9.33
C MET A 31 12.15 -2.67 10.66
N ALA A 32 10.85 -2.88 10.89
CA ALA A 32 10.12 -2.42 12.08
C ALA A 32 10.34 -0.93 12.39
N THR A 33 10.65 -0.13 11.37
CA THR A 33 10.88 1.31 11.52
C THR A 33 9.56 2.05 11.63
N ALA A 34 9.52 3.09 12.47
CA ALA A 34 8.41 4.03 12.45
C ALA A 34 8.37 4.66 11.04
N GLY A 35 7.37 4.28 10.25
CA GLY A 35 7.35 4.54 8.83
C GLY A 35 7.45 6.03 8.53
N MET A 36 8.23 6.40 7.52
CA MET A 36 8.18 7.75 6.92
C MET A 36 6.78 8.10 6.33
N SER A 37 5.85 7.13 6.34
CA SER A 37 4.43 7.24 6.01
C SER A 37 3.49 7.17 7.21
N SER A 38 4.01 7.08 8.44
CA SER A 38 3.21 7.26 9.65
C SER A 38 2.55 8.64 9.60
N ASP A 39 1.28 8.70 9.98
CA ASP A 39 0.46 9.93 10.01
C ASP A 39 0.09 10.52 8.63
N TYR A 40 -0.03 9.70 7.59
CA TYR A 40 -0.38 10.15 6.22
C TYR A 40 0.63 11.14 5.61
N ILE A 41 1.82 11.23 6.20
CA ILE A 41 2.86 12.16 5.76
C ILE A 41 3.35 11.70 4.38
N THR A 42 3.20 12.58 3.38
CA THR A 42 3.65 12.33 2.01
C THR A 42 5.14 12.64 1.83
N ALA A 43 5.94 12.52 2.87
CA ALA A 43 7.36 12.91 2.87
C ALA A 43 8.15 12.12 1.80
N GLY A 44 7.86 10.83 1.63
CA GLY A 44 8.46 10.03 0.57
C GLY A 44 8.13 10.55 -0.83
N ALA A 45 6.87 10.92 -1.08
CA ALA A 45 6.44 11.51 -2.34
C ALA A 45 7.10 12.89 -2.58
N VAL A 46 7.17 13.74 -1.56
CA VAL A 46 7.81 15.06 -1.63
C VAL A 46 9.31 14.92 -1.93
N PHE A 47 9.99 14.03 -1.22
CA PHE A 47 11.42 13.77 -1.40
C PHE A 47 11.73 13.22 -2.79
N LEU A 48 11.00 12.20 -3.24
CA LEU A 48 11.18 11.66 -4.59
C LEU A 48 10.81 12.68 -5.67
N PHE A 49 9.77 13.48 -5.46
CA PHE A 49 9.41 14.55 -6.38
C PHE A 49 10.52 15.60 -6.49
N PHE A 50 11.13 15.97 -5.36
CA PHE A 50 12.31 16.84 -5.37
C PHE A 50 13.44 16.23 -6.21
N LEU A 51 13.75 14.95 -6.05
CA LEU A 51 14.77 14.27 -6.87
C LEU A 51 14.42 14.28 -8.37
N VAL A 52 13.15 14.03 -8.70
CA VAL A 52 12.66 14.04 -10.08
C VAL A 52 12.78 15.43 -10.70
N VAL A 53 12.43 16.50 -9.97
CA VAL A 53 12.42 17.86 -10.51
C VAL A 53 13.81 18.50 -10.49
N ALA A 54 14.62 18.27 -9.46
CA ALA A 54 15.93 18.90 -9.30
C ALA A 54 17.04 18.20 -10.10
N PHE A 55 16.95 16.88 -10.27
CA PHE A 55 18.01 16.11 -10.93
C PHE A 55 17.52 15.41 -12.19
N PHE A 56 16.48 14.58 -12.10
CA PHE A 56 16.08 13.72 -13.21
C PHE A 56 15.59 14.51 -14.43
N ASN A 57 14.67 15.47 -14.23
CA ASN A 57 14.08 16.25 -15.30
C ASN A 57 15.10 17.20 -15.98
N PRO A 58 15.97 17.92 -15.26
CA PRO A 58 17.02 18.72 -15.87
C PRO A 58 18.01 17.86 -16.68
N VAL A 59 18.45 16.72 -16.14
CA VAL A 59 19.35 15.79 -16.85
C VAL A 59 18.69 15.27 -18.13
N LEU A 60 17.41 14.88 -18.09
CA LEU A 60 16.68 14.48 -19.29
C LEU A 60 16.62 15.61 -20.33
N LYS A 61 16.38 16.85 -19.89
CA LYS A 61 16.34 18.02 -20.80
C LYS A 61 17.71 18.37 -21.38
N LEU A 62 18.79 18.12 -20.63
CA LEU A 62 20.17 18.29 -21.10
C LEU A 62 20.53 17.27 -22.19
N ILE A 63 20.08 16.02 -22.06
CA ILE A 63 20.30 14.99 -23.08
C ILE A 63 19.43 15.28 -24.31
N ARG A 64 18.11 15.44 -24.12
CA ARG A 64 17.15 15.79 -25.17
C ARG A 64 15.98 16.57 -24.57
N ARG A 65 15.80 17.82 -25.00
CA ARG A 65 14.72 18.70 -24.51
C ARG A 65 13.31 18.08 -24.62
N ALA A 66 13.07 17.24 -25.63
CA ALA A 66 11.80 16.53 -25.84
C ALA A 66 11.55 15.37 -24.85
N TRP A 67 12.57 14.89 -24.15
CA TRP A 67 12.44 13.81 -23.16
C TRP A 67 12.02 14.31 -21.78
N GLY A 68 12.30 15.57 -21.49
CA GLY A 68 11.92 16.20 -20.23
C GLY A 68 10.41 16.36 -20.07
N PHE A 69 9.97 16.30 -18.83
CA PHE A 69 8.57 16.46 -18.47
C PHE A 69 8.16 17.94 -18.43
N ASN A 70 6.93 18.18 -18.85
CA ASN A 70 6.21 19.45 -18.77
C ASN A 70 5.59 19.65 -17.40
N ARG A 71 5.15 20.90 -17.12
CA ARG A 71 4.55 21.26 -15.83
C ARG A 71 3.31 20.42 -15.50
N SER A 72 2.44 20.17 -16.50
CA SER A 72 1.25 19.33 -16.33
C SER A 72 1.60 17.88 -15.99
N GLU A 73 2.60 17.31 -16.68
CA GLU A 73 3.06 15.93 -16.44
C GLU A 73 3.65 15.76 -15.05
N LEU A 74 4.46 16.73 -14.58
CA LEU A 74 5.02 16.71 -13.24
C LEU A 74 3.93 16.81 -12.15
N ILE A 75 2.89 17.62 -12.36
CA ILE A 75 1.76 17.70 -11.42
C ILE A 75 1.03 16.36 -11.32
N VAL A 76 0.82 15.67 -12.45
CA VAL A 76 0.18 14.35 -12.46
C VAL A 76 1.05 13.32 -11.75
N ILE A 77 2.34 13.26 -12.07
CA ILE A 77 3.29 12.36 -11.40
C ILE A 77 3.26 12.60 -9.88
N TYR A 78 3.28 13.86 -9.45
CA TYR A 78 3.25 14.22 -8.04
C TYR A 78 1.93 13.83 -7.36
N ALA A 79 0.78 14.10 -7.99
CA ALA A 79 -0.52 13.72 -7.46
C ALA A 79 -0.64 12.19 -7.29
N MET A 80 -0.16 11.42 -8.28
CA MET A 80 -0.13 9.95 -8.20
C MET A 80 0.76 9.46 -7.05
N MET A 81 1.92 10.10 -6.84
CA MET A 81 2.81 9.73 -5.73
C MET A 81 2.24 10.09 -4.36
N ILE A 82 1.57 11.23 -4.21
CA ILE A 82 0.88 11.60 -2.96
C ILE A 82 -0.14 10.53 -2.57
N ILE A 83 -1.03 10.18 -3.52
CA ILE A 83 -2.08 9.19 -3.30
C ILE A 83 -1.46 7.82 -2.99
N GLY A 84 -0.46 7.42 -3.78
CA GLY A 84 0.27 6.17 -3.59
C GLY A 84 1.08 6.11 -2.30
N SER A 85 1.50 7.24 -1.74
CA SER A 85 2.24 7.31 -0.48
C SER A 85 1.33 7.22 0.74
N ALA A 86 0.16 7.87 0.70
CA ALA A 86 -0.70 8.03 1.88
C ALA A 86 -1.64 6.84 2.12
N ILE A 87 -2.23 6.29 1.05
CA ILE A 87 -3.34 5.34 1.18
C ILE A 87 -2.87 3.92 1.51
N PRO A 88 -1.97 3.27 0.76
CA PRO A 88 -1.84 1.82 0.87
C PRO A 88 -1.18 1.34 2.16
N THR A 89 -0.27 2.13 2.75
CA THR A 89 0.45 1.69 3.95
C THR A 89 -0.37 1.87 5.23
N TRP A 90 -0.64 3.12 5.62
CA TRP A 90 -1.39 3.45 6.84
C TRP A 90 -2.87 3.71 6.56
N GLY A 91 -3.22 4.30 5.43
CA GLY A 91 -4.62 4.66 5.16
C GLY A 91 -5.54 3.47 4.88
N PHE A 92 -5.01 2.32 4.44
CA PHE A 92 -5.83 1.22 3.96
C PHE A 92 -5.15 -0.14 4.10
N THR A 93 -4.44 -0.63 3.07
CA THR A 93 -4.05 -2.04 2.92
C THR A 93 -3.29 -2.61 4.12
N GLY A 94 -2.31 -1.87 4.67
CA GLY A 94 -1.54 -2.33 5.82
C GLY A 94 -2.38 -2.52 7.10
N ASN A 95 -3.43 -1.71 7.29
CA ASN A 95 -4.35 -1.87 8.41
C ASN A 95 -5.46 -2.88 8.09
N LEU A 96 -6.00 -2.84 6.87
CA LEU A 96 -7.07 -3.73 6.44
C LEU A 96 -6.67 -5.19 6.62
N ILE A 97 -5.50 -5.59 6.09
CA ILE A 97 -5.05 -7.00 6.15
C ILE A 97 -4.95 -7.49 7.59
N ALA A 98 -4.49 -6.66 8.53
CA ALA A 98 -4.43 -7.02 9.95
C ALA A 98 -5.81 -6.99 10.63
N MET A 99 -6.71 -6.10 10.18
CA MET A 99 -8.04 -5.95 10.75
C MET A 99 -8.97 -7.11 10.39
N LEU A 100 -8.80 -7.74 9.22
CA LEU A 100 -9.63 -8.88 8.82
C LEU A 100 -9.61 -10.00 9.88
N PRO A 101 -8.47 -10.64 10.20
CA PRO A 101 -8.43 -11.75 11.14
C PRO A 101 -8.61 -11.32 12.61
N ASN A 102 -8.45 -10.02 12.94
CA ASN A 102 -8.57 -9.50 14.31
C ASN A 102 -9.92 -9.82 14.96
N ILE A 103 -11.02 -9.78 14.19
CA ILE A 103 -12.38 -10.01 14.72
C ILE A 103 -12.56 -11.43 15.27
N TYR A 104 -11.78 -12.39 14.77
CA TYR A 104 -11.76 -13.78 15.25
C TYR A 104 -10.63 -14.01 16.26
N TYR A 105 -9.42 -13.52 15.98
CA TYR A 105 -8.25 -13.77 16.83
C TYR A 105 -8.36 -13.15 18.22
N TYR A 106 -8.95 -11.96 18.33
CA TYR A 106 -9.12 -11.25 19.60
C TYR A 106 -10.53 -11.38 20.20
N ALA A 107 -11.35 -12.32 19.72
CA ALA A 107 -12.64 -12.61 20.34
C ALA A 107 -12.42 -13.24 21.72
N THR A 108 -12.97 -12.63 22.78
CA THR A 108 -12.89 -13.15 24.15
C THR A 108 -14.28 -13.19 24.77
N PRO A 109 -14.50 -14.00 25.82
CA PRO A 109 -15.79 -14.03 26.52
C PRO A 109 -16.22 -12.66 27.06
N GLU A 110 -15.26 -11.79 27.41
CA GLU A 110 -15.53 -10.46 27.97
C GLU A 110 -16.01 -9.46 26.91
N ASN A 111 -15.54 -9.56 25.66
CA ASN A 111 -15.99 -8.68 24.57
C ASN A 111 -17.21 -9.22 23.82
N ASN A 112 -17.50 -10.52 23.99
CA ASN A 112 -18.63 -11.24 23.42
C ASN A 112 -18.77 -11.07 21.89
N TRP A 113 -17.66 -10.89 21.17
CA TRP A 113 -17.67 -10.67 19.72
C TRP A 113 -18.19 -11.87 18.94
N SER A 114 -18.05 -13.08 19.48
CA SER A 114 -18.59 -14.30 18.90
C SER A 114 -20.11 -14.29 18.76
N GLU A 115 -20.82 -13.69 19.72
CA GLU A 115 -22.28 -13.60 19.68
C GLU A 115 -22.74 -12.32 18.97
N LEU A 116 -22.01 -11.23 19.15
CA LEU A 116 -22.43 -9.89 18.69
C LEU A 116 -22.04 -9.59 17.24
N LEU A 117 -20.88 -10.06 16.77
CA LEU A 117 -20.31 -9.66 15.48
C LEU A 117 -20.21 -10.81 14.49
N HIS A 118 -19.71 -11.98 14.91
CA HIS A 118 -19.47 -13.13 14.01
C HIS A 118 -20.70 -13.52 13.17
N PRO A 119 -21.95 -13.49 13.68
CA PRO A 119 -23.14 -13.81 12.88
C PRO A 119 -23.37 -12.89 11.67
N TYR A 120 -22.79 -11.69 11.69
CA TYR A 120 -22.91 -10.70 10.62
C TYR A 120 -21.69 -10.66 9.69
N VAL A 121 -20.61 -11.37 10.04
CA VAL A 121 -19.42 -11.47 9.19
C VAL A 121 -19.69 -12.48 8.09
N ARG A 122 -19.65 -12.01 6.84
CA ARG A 122 -19.78 -12.89 5.69
C ARG A 122 -18.47 -13.61 5.44
N GLU A 123 -18.55 -14.88 5.03
CA GLU A 123 -17.36 -15.74 4.79
C GLU A 123 -16.39 -15.16 3.75
N TRP A 124 -16.89 -14.41 2.77
CA TRP A 124 -16.05 -13.77 1.76
C TRP A 124 -15.32 -12.52 2.26
N LEU A 125 -15.69 -11.97 3.42
CA LEU A 125 -15.15 -10.72 3.94
C LEU A 125 -13.84 -10.93 4.71
N VAL A 126 -13.70 -12.08 5.38
CA VAL A 126 -12.63 -12.37 6.34
C VAL A 126 -12.27 -13.87 6.26
N PRO A 127 -10.97 -14.25 6.34
CA PRO A 127 -10.56 -15.64 6.47
C PRO A 127 -11.24 -16.32 7.67
N GLN A 128 -11.87 -17.47 7.45
CA GLN A 128 -12.62 -18.19 8.51
C GLN A 128 -11.79 -19.28 9.21
N ASP A 129 -10.68 -19.71 8.60
CA ASP A 129 -9.87 -20.80 9.12
C ASP A 129 -9.06 -20.36 10.36
N PRO A 130 -9.24 -21.00 11.53
CA PRO A 130 -8.56 -20.61 12.77
C PRO A 130 -7.03 -20.70 12.68
N ASP A 131 -6.51 -21.69 11.95
CA ASP A 131 -5.07 -21.87 11.78
C ASP A 131 -4.50 -20.77 10.86
N ALA A 132 -5.17 -20.44 9.76
CA ALA A 132 -4.78 -19.34 8.88
C ALA A 132 -4.78 -17.98 9.60
N ILE A 133 -5.77 -17.75 10.45
CA ILE A 133 -5.84 -16.56 11.33
C ILE A 133 -4.68 -16.56 12.33
N LYS A 134 -4.44 -17.69 12.99
CA LYS A 134 -3.37 -17.83 13.99
C LYS A 134 -1.99 -17.64 13.37
N TYR A 135 -1.73 -18.26 12.22
CA TYR A 135 -0.46 -18.16 11.49
C TYR A 135 -0.15 -16.73 11.03
N PHE A 136 -1.18 -15.91 10.81
CA PHE A 136 -0.99 -14.49 10.50
C PHE A 136 -0.38 -13.72 11.68
N PHE A 137 -0.81 -14.00 12.92
CA PHE A 137 -0.33 -13.28 14.12
C PHE A 137 0.90 -13.93 14.76
N GLU A 138 0.91 -15.25 14.88
CA GLU A 138 1.96 -16.01 15.58
C GLU A 138 3.11 -16.41 14.65
N GLY A 139 2.91 -16.25 13.34
CA GLY A 139 3.87 -16.66 12.32
C GLY A 139 3.61 -18.08 11.80
N LEU A 140 3.93 -18.28 10.52
CA LEU A 140 3.76 -19.54 9.84
C LEU A 140 4.78 -20.59 10.32
N PRO A 141 4.38 -21.84 10.61
CA PRO A 141 5.31 -22.91 10.93
C PRO A 141 6.37 -23.12 9.85
N LYS A 142 7.61 -23.43 10.25
CA LYS A 142 8.72 -23.61 9.31
C LYS A 142 8.41 -24.73 8.31
N GLY A 143 8.51 -24.41 7.02
CA GLY A 143 8.34 -25.37 5.93
C GLY A 143 6.89 -25.55 5.44
N GLN A 144 5.92 -24.89 6.06
CA GLN A 144 4.55 -24.86 5.52
C GLN A 144 4.40 -23.78 4.45
N PRO A 145 3.58 -24.01 3.40
CA PRO A 145 3.21 -22.97 2.45
C PRO A 145 2.24 -21.97 3.08
N ILE A 146 2.21 -20.75 2.55
CA ILE A 146 1.21 -19.76 2.94
C ILE A 146 -0.18 -20.28 2.54
N PRO A 147 -1.19 -20.27 3.44
CA PRO A 147 -2.52 -20.81 3.17
C PRO A 147 -3.36 -19.84 2.32
N TRP A 148 -2.93 -19.62 1.07
CA TRP A 148 -3.56 -18.65 0.15
C TRP A 148 -5.04 -18.91 -0.10
N GLU A 149 -5.48 -20.17 -0.03
CA GLU A 149 -6.87 -20.57 -0.23
C GLU A 149 -7.86 -19.87 0.70
N HIS A 150 -7.45 -19.56 1.94
CA HIS A 150 -8.28 -18.84 2.91
C HIS A 150 -8.23 -17.32 2.75
N TRP A 151 -7.23 -16.81 2.03
CA TRP A 151 -6.98 -15.38 1.87
C TRP A 151 -7.39 -14.84 0.50
N MET A 152 -7.40 -15.67 -0.55
CA MET A 152 -7.67 -15.23 -1.91
C MET A 152 -9.04 -14.56 -2.07
N VAL A 153 -10.10 -15.13 -1.50
CA VAL A 153 -11.46 -14.58 -1.61
C VAL A 153 -11.59 -13.26 -0.85
N PRO A 154 -11.19 -13.16 0.44
CA PRO A 154 -11.17 -11.88 1.16
C PRO A 154 -10.34 -10.81 0.45
N LEU A 155 -9.13 -11.14 -0.01
CA LEU A 155 -8.25 -10.17 -0.66
C LEU A 155 -8.75 -9.71 -2.03
N ALA A 156 -9.55 -10.51 -2.73
CA ALA A 156 -10.15 -10.14 -4.02
C ALA A 156 -11.46 -9.35 -3.86
N ALA A 157 -12.16 -9.50 -2.74
CA ALA A 157 -13.40 -8.79 -2.46
C ALA A 157 -13.18 -7.33 -2.04
N TRP A 158 -12.00 -7.02 -1.49
CA TRP A 158 -11.57 -5.68 -1.07
C TRP A 158 -10.69 -5.00 -2.12
#